data_AF-A0A3M6FRX3-F1
#
_entry.id   AF-A0A3M6FRX3-F1
#
_cell.length_a   1.000
_cell.length_b   1.000
_cell.length_c   1.000
_cell.angle_alpha   90.00
_cell.angle_beta   90.00
_cell.angle_gamma   90.00
#
_symmetry.space_group_name_H-M   'P 1'
#
loop_
_entity.id
_entity.type
_entity.pdbx_description
1 polymer ?
#
loop_
_entity_poly.entity_id
_entity_poly.type
_entity_poly.pdbx_seq_one_letter_code
_entity_poly.pdbx_strand_id
1 'polypeptide(L)'
;MSARYRAATSSSAVGGNRNKPDMLNRRAYFKPESLINQMKQMKRLLPGAEKLNIIRVWSGIESYTPDSLPIMGRSGKVDGLFYAFGFCGHGFQLGPGVGDVI
;
A
#
# COMPACT_ATOMS: atom_id res chain seq x y z
N MET A 1 20.28 40.04 5.11
CA MET A 1 19.34 39.53 4.09
C MET A 1 19.51 38.02 4.05
N SER A 2 18.64 37.23 4.69
CA SER A 2 18.79 35.77 4.77
C SER A 2 17.68 35.07 4.00
N ALA A 3 18.04 34.28 2.99
CA ALA A 3 17.10 33.37 2.35
C ALA A 3 16.84 32.17 3.28
N ARG A 4 15.58 31.93 3.63
CA ARG A 4 15.16 30.67 4.25
C ARG A 4 14.80 29.69 3.13
N TYR A 5 15.65 28.71 2.89
CA TYR A 5 15.27 27.53 2.10
C TYR A 5 14.29 26.68 2.92
N ARG A 6 13.04 26.60 2.48
CA ARG A 6 12.10 25.54 2.90
C ARG A 6 11.89 24.63 1.68
N ALA A 7 12.59 23.51 1.65
CA ALA A 7 12.18 22.40 0.81
C ALA A 7 10.92 21.79 1.46
N ALA A 8 9.74 22.27 1.03
CA ALA A 8 8.47 21.68 1.42
C ALA A 8 8.04 20.67 0.35
N THR A 9 8.55 19.44 0.42
CA THR A 9 7.86 18.27 -0.15
C THR A 9 6.69 17.91 0.77
N SER A 10 5.72 18.82 0.93
CA SER A 10 4.75 18.79 2.05
C SER A 10 3.54 17.87 1.83
N SER A 11 3.76 16.66 1.34
CA SER A 11 2.69 15.66 1.20
C SER A 11 2.91 14.51 2.18
N SER A 12 1.88 14.21 2.97
CA SER A 12 1.86 13.05 3.86
C SER A 12 0.98 11.95 3.29
N ALA A 13 1.44 10.70 3.33
CA ALA A 13 0.62 9.54 3.04
C ALA A 13 -0.07 9.07 4.31
N VAL A 14 -1.33 8.66 4.18
CA VAL A 14 -2.12 8.08 5.27
C VAL A 14 -2.56 6.68 4.85
N GLY A 15 -2.52 5.74 5.79
CA GLY A 15 -2.80 4.33 5.52
C GLY A 15 -4.21 4.06 4.97
N GLY A 16 -4.36 2.90 4.32
CA GLY A 16 -5.58 2.45 3.67
C GLY A 16 -6.46 1.52 4.52
N ASN A 17 -7.61 1.14 3.97
CA ASN A 17 -8.42 0.03 4.48
C ASN A 17 -8.47 -1.08 3.41
N ARG A 18 -8.54 -2.34 3.85
CA ARG A 18 -8.72 -3.49 2.97
C ARG A 18 -10.17 -3.57 2.50
N ASN A 19 -10.35 -3.82 1.21
CA ASN A 19 -11.65 -4.03 0.60
C ASN A 19 -11.55 -5.15 -0.44
N LYS A 20 -12.67 -5.84 -0.68
CA LYS A 20 -12.73 -6.85 -1.75
C LYS A 20 -12.65 -6.14 -3.12
N PRO A 21 -11.66 -6.48 -3.97
CA PRO A 21 -11.57 -5.92 -5.32
C PRO A 21 -12.57 -6.57 -6.27
N ASP A 22 -12.83 -5.91 -7.39
CA ASP A 22 -13.52 -6.49 -8.53
C ASP A 22 -12.54 -7.36 -9.34
N MET A 23 -12.62 -8.67 -9.12
CA MET A 23 -11.75 -9.63 -9.77
C MET A 23 -12.12 -9.91 -11.23
N LEU A 24 -13.37 -9.63 -11.64
CA LEU A 24 -13.80 -9.82 -13.02
C LEU A 24 -13.17 -8.75 -13.92
N ASN A 25 -13.24 -7.49 -13.48
CA ASN A 25 -12.68 -6.36 -14.21
C ASN A 25 -11.24 -6.03 -13.81
N ARG A 26 -10.66 -6.76 -12.85
CA ARG A 26 -9.31 -6.56 -12.30
C ARG A 26 -9.11 -5.13 -11.80
N ARG A 27 -10.10 -4.58 -11.08
CA ARG A 27 -10.06 -3.21 -10.55
C ARG A 27 -10.23 -3.17 -9.04
N ALA A 28 -9.46 -2.28 -8.41
CA ALA A 28 -9.71 -1.84 -7.05
C ALA A 28 -10.39 -0.47 -7.09
N TYR A 29 -11.68 -0.44 -6.79
CA TYR A 29 -12.41 0.82 -6.70
C TYR A 29 -12.21 1.47 -5.33
N PHE A 30 -11.96 2.78 -5.35
CA PHE A 30 -11.96 3.57 -4.13
C PHE A 30 -13.39 3.68 -3.57
N LYS A 31 -13.54 3.46 -2.27
CA LYS A 31 -14.81 3.58 -1.55
C LYS A 31 -14.79 4.84 -0.67
N PRO A 32 -15.57 5.89 -0.98
CA PRO A 32 -15.57 7.14 -0.23
C PRO A 32 -15.81 6.97 1.27
N GLU A 33 -16.61 5.98 1.67
CA GLU A 33 -16.92 5.69 3.07
C GLU A 33 -15.66 5.30 3.87
N SER A 34 -14.70 4.65 3.21
CA SER A 34 -13.42 4.28 3.84
C SER A 34 -12.62 5.52 4.22
N LEU A 35 -12.58 6.54 3.35
CA LEU A 35 -11.91 7.79 3.64
C LEU A 35 -12.62 8.56 4.76
N ILE A 36 -13.95 8.66 4.72
CA ILE A 36 -14.71 9.34 5.78
C ILE A 36 -14.43 8.71 7.15
N ASN A 37 -14.39 7.37 7.22
CA ASN A 37 -14.07 6.66 8.45
C ASN A 37 -12.61 6.87 8.89
N GLN A 38 -11.66 6.92 7.95
CA GLN A 38 -10.26 7.25 8.25
C GLN A 38 -10.10 8.68 8.76
N MET A 39 -10.78 9.66 8.18
CA MET A 39 -10.72 11.06 8.63
C MET A 39 -11.17 11.21 10.08
N LYS A 40 -12.19 10.45 10.51
CA LYS A 40 -12.62 10.40 11.93
C LYS A 40 -11.50 9.90 12.84
N GLN A 41 -10.80 8.84 12.44
CA GLN A 41 -9.66 8.31 13.21
C GLN A 41 -8.46 9.27 13.17
N MET A 42 -8.19 9.88 12.03
CA MET A 42 -7.09 10.81 11.86
C MET A 42 -7.26 12.05 12.73
N LYS A 43 -8.48 12.60 12.83
CA LYS A 43 -8.77 13.70 13.77
C LYS A 43 -8.47 13.34 15.23
N ARG A 44 -8.67 12.08 15.61
CA ARG A 44 -8.39 11.57 16.96
C ARG A 44 -6.89 11.40 17.21
N LEU A 45 -6.15 10.90 16.22
CA LEU A 45 -4.73 10.53 16.37
C LEU A 45 -3.77 11.68 16.06
N LEU A 46 -4.15 12.58 15.16
CA LEU A 46 -3.34 13.69 14.68
C LEU A 46 -4.16 14.99 14.69
N PRO A 47 -4.26 15.66 15.86
CA PRO A 47 -4.93 16.95 15.96
C PRO A 47 -4.31 17.97 14.99
N GLY A 48 -5.13 18.68 14.22
CA GLY A 48 -4.68 19.59 13.16
C GLY A 48 -4.77 18.99 11.76
N ALA A 49 -4.91 17.66 11.63
CA ALA A 49 -5.08 17.00 10.34
C ALA A 49 -6.37 17.42 9.60
N GLU A 50 -7.37 17.96 10.31
CA GLU A 50 -8.59 18.53 9.72
C GLU A 50 -8.34 19.75 8.83
N LYS A 51 -7.16 20.37 8.92
CA LYS A 51 -6.76 21.52 8.10
C LYS A 51 -5.99 21.12 6.85
N LEU A 52 -5.72 19.83 6.66
CA LEU A 52 -4.96 19.34 5.51
C LEU A 52 -5.89 19.15 4.30
N ASN A 53 -5.36 19.48 3.12
CA ASN A 53 -6.04 19.22 1.85
C ASN A 53 -5.76 17.79 1.39
N ILE A 54 -6.82 17.08 0.99
CA ILE A 54 -6.69 15.77 0.32
C ILE A 54 -6.43 16.04 -1.16
N ILE A 55 -5.18 15.88 -1.58
CA ILE A 55 -4.76 16.12 -2.97
C ILE A 55 -4.87 14.88 -3.86
N ARG A 56 -4.94 13.68 -3.27
CA ARG A 56 -5.01 12.42 -4.01
C ARG A 56 -5.50 11.26 -3.13
N VAL A 57 -6.17 10.30 -3.75
CA VAL A 57 -6.53 8.99 -3.14
C VAL A 57 -6.19 7.87 -4.12
N TRP A 58 -5.58 6.80 -3.62
CA TRP A 58 -5.19 5.62 -4.40
C TRP A 58 -5.85 4.36 -3.88
N SER A 59 -6.11 3.43 -4.79
CA SER A 59 -6.56 2.07 -4.49
C SER A 59 -5.79 1.09 -5.36
N GLY A 60 -5.51 -0.09 -4.81
CA GLY A 60 -4.75 -1.14 -5.47
C GLY A 60 -5.25 -2.51 -5.09
N ILE A 61 -4.94 -3.51 -5.91
CA ILE A 61 -5.17 -4.92 -5.61
C ILE A 61 -3.91 -5.46 -4.96
N GLU A 62 -4.06 -6.09 -3.80
CA GLU A 62 -3.00 -6.82 -3.12
C GLU A 62 -3.35 -8.31 -3.08
N SER A 63 -2.34 -9.15 -3.19
CA SER A 63 -2.48 -10.60 -3.09
C SER A 63 -2.24 -11.05 -1.65
N TYR A 64 -3.21 -11.79 -1.11
CA TYR A 64 -3.14 -12.41 0.21
C TYR A 64 -3.30 -13.92 0.09
N THR A 65 -2.49 -14.66 0.83
CA THR A 65 -2.64 -16.10 1.03
C THR A 65 -3.42 -16.38 2.32
N PRO A 66 -4.06 -17.55 2.46
CA PRO A 66 -4.81 -17.90 3.68
C PRO A 66 -3.94 -17.89 4.97
N ASP A 67 -2.66 -18.21 4.85
CA ASP A 67 -1.69 -18.24 5.96
C ASP A 67 -0.90 -16.93 6.13
N SER A 68 -1.16 -15.93 5.27
CA SER A 68 -0.45 -14.65 5.23
C SER A 68 1.06 -14.73 4.96
N LEU A 69 1.54 -15.86 4.42
CA LEU A 69 2.93 -16.04 3.99
C LEU A 69 3.09 -15.86 2.47
N PRO A 70 4.18 -15.23 2.01
CA PRO A 70 4.45 -15.11 0.59
C PRO A 70 4.75 -16.48 -0.04
N ILE A 71 4.37 -16.63 -1.31
CA ILE A 71 4.73 -17.79 -2.13
C ILE A 71 6.02 -17.45 -2.87
N MET A 72 7.11 -18.15 -2.52
CA MET A 72 8.42 -17.92 -3.10
C MET A 72 9.17 -19.23 -3.37
N GLY A 73 10.01 -19.25 -4.40
CA GLY A 73 10.94 -20.36 -4.69
C GLY A 73 10.85 -20.89 -6.12
N ARG A 74 11.67 -21.91 -6.43
CA ARG A 74 11.74 -22.53 -7.76
C ARG A 74 10.45 -23.30 -8.07
N SER A 75 10.04 -23.26 -9.33
CA SER A 75 8.94 -24.10 -9.81
C SER A 75 9.35 -25.57 -9.79
N GLY A 76 8.48 -26.42 -9.25
CA GLY A 76 8.65 -27.88 -9.34
C GLY A 76 8.30 -28.47 -10.70
N LYS A 77 7.87 -27.65 -11.68
CA LYS A 77 7.37 -28.11 -12.99
C LYS A 77 8.11 -27.53 -14.19
N VAL A 78 8.70 -26.35 -14.06
CA VAL A 78 9.34 -25.64 -15.17
C VAL A 78 10.74 -25.24 -14.74
N ASP A 79 11.75 -25.76 -15.43
CA ASP A 79 13.13 -25.45 -15.11
C ASP A 79 13.44 -23.95 -15.35
N GLY A 80 14.23 -23.37 -14.46
CA GLY A 80 14.56 -21.93 -14.47
C GLY A 80 13.45 -20.96 -14.07
N LEU A 81 12.22 -21.41 -13.77
CA LEU A 81 11.12 -20.54 -13.32
C LEU A 81 11.11 -20.36 -11.79
N PHE A 82 10.96 -19.13 -11.32
CA PHE A 82 10.81 -18.78 -9.90
C PHE A 82 9.49 -18.07 -9.62
N TYR A 83 8.91 -18.34 -8.45
CA TYR A 83 7.75 -17.64 -7.93
C TYR A 83 8.17 -16.63 -6.87
N ALA A 84 7.53 -15.47 -6.88
CA ALA A 84 7.66 -14.43 -5.86
C ALA A 84 6.40 -13.55 -5.84
N PHE A 85 5.35 -14.00 -5.17
CA PHE A 85 4.07 -13.28 -5.10
C PHE A 85 3.33 -13.52 -3.78
N GLY A 86 2.22 -12.82 -3.54
CA GLY A 86 1.41 -13.01 -2.33
C GLY A 86 2.00 -12.38 -1.07
N PHE A 87 2.70 -11.25 -1.18
CA PHE A 87 3.38 -10.60 -0.06
C PHE A 87 2.47 -10.01 1.04
N CYS A 88 1.15 -10.12 0.93
CA CYS A 88 0.21 -9.80 2.01
C CYS A 88 0.39 -8.39 2.62
N GLY A 89 0.67 -7.38 1.79
CA GLY A 89 0.89 -5.99 2.24
C GLY A 89 2.33 -5.65 2.65
N HIS A 90 3.25 -6.62 2.66
CA HIS A 90 4.66 -6.42 3.05
C HIS A 90 5.62 -6.34 1.86
N GLY A 91 5.12 -6.31 0.63
CA GLY A 91 5.94 -6.40 -0.58
C GLY A 91 6.97 -5.27 -0.71
N PHE A 92 6.64 -4.06 -0.25
CA PHE A 92 7.59 -2.93 -0.27
C PHE A 92 8.75 -3.14 0.71
N GLN A 93 8.48 -3.76 1.86
CA GLN A 93 9.51 -4.08 2.85
C GLN A 93 10.37 -5.26 2.40
N LEU A 94 9.73 -6.29 1.83
CA LEU A 94 10.39 -7.56 1.50
C LEU A 94 11.12 -7.53 0.16
N GLY A 95 10.68 -6.69 -0.79
CA GLY A 95 11.16 -6.68 -2.18
C GLY A 95 12.68 -6.80 -2.35
N PRO A 96 13.51 -5.95 -1.69
CA PRO A 96 14.96 -6.04 -1.82
C PRO A 96 15.52 -7.38 -1.34
N GLY A 97 15.16 -7.82 -0.13
CA GLY A 97 15.65 -9.07 0.43
C GLY A 97 15.17 -10.29 -0.33
N VAL A 98 13.98 -10.24 -0.93
CA VAL A 98 13.51 -11.29 -1.84
C VAL A 98 14.40 -11.32 -3.07
N GLY A 99 14.59 -10.18 -3.74
CA GLY A 99 15.43 -10.09 -4.95
C GLY A 99 16.86 -10.62 -4.76
N ASP A 100 17.41 -10.53 -3.56
CA ASP A 100 18.76 -11.04 -3.26
C ASP A 100 18.82 -12.58 -3.08
N VAL A 101 17.70 -13.25 -2.74
CA VAL A 101 17.68 -14.69 -2.39
C VAL A 101 17.05 -15.61 -3.42
N ILE A 102 16.41 -15.07 -4.45
CA ILE A 102 15.82 -15.86 -5.57
C ILE A 102 16.72 -15.91 -6.80
#